data_AF-A0A7W0YI03-F1
#
_entry.id   AF-A0A7W0YI03-F1
#
_cell.length_a   1.000
_cell.length_b   1.000
_cell.length_c   1.000
_cell.angle_alpha   90.00
_cell.angle_beta   90.00
_cell.angle_gamma   90.00
#
_symmetry.space_group_name_H-M   'P 1'
#
loop_
_entity.id
_entity.type
_entity.pdbx_description
1 polymer ?
#
loop_
_entity_poly.entity_id
_entity_poly.type
_entity_poly.pdbx_seq_one_letter_code
_entity_poly.pdbx_strand_id
1 'polypeptide(L)'
;MGSLLPDGRPHVVPLWFVWLEDAVFVSCRQGSRVWRNVMRDPRVVLQFDRGRAWTELAGGLVHGRAESLVPEQPEARRPLSAWFEKYRGALGGDGFTRYAEDVPRP
;
A
#
# COMPACT_ATOMS: atom_id res chain seq x y z
N MET A 1 -4.13 5.71 0.62
CA MET A 1 -3.04 6.40 1.33
C MET A 1 -2.90 7.82 0.84
N GLY A 2 -2.93 8.78 1.76
CA GLY A 2 -2.58 10.17 1.52
C GLY A 2 -1.10 10.43 1.79
N SER A 3 -0.48 11.22 0.91
CA SER A 3 0.91 11.70 0.93
C SER A 3 0.95 13.13 0.40
N LEU A 4 2.10 13.80 0.43
CA LEU A 4 2.24 15.15 -0.14
C LEU A 4 2.92 15.11 -1.51
N LEU A 5 2.48 15.93 -2.46
CA LEU A 5 3.22 16.27 -3.68
C LEU A 5 4.40 17.21 -3.36
N PRO A 6 5.38 17.37 -4.27
CA PRO A 6 6.52 18.27 -4.05
C PRO A 6 6.14 19.72 -3.73
N ASP A 7 4.98 20.17 -4.19
CA ASP A 7 4.43 21.51 -3.94
C ASP A 7 3.51 21.55 -2.69
N GLY A 8 3.49 20.49 -1.89
CA GLY A 8 2.69 20.40 -0.66
C GLY A 8 1.22 20.04 -0.86
N ARG A 9 0.73 19.89 -2.11
CA ARG A 9 -0.65 19.47 -2.34
C ARG A 9 -0.89 18.02 -1.88
N PRO A 10 -2.10 17.68 -1.39
CA PRO A 10 -2.44 16.29 -1.06
C PRO A 10 -2.40 15.38 -2.31
N HIS A 11 -1.86 14.19 -2.14
CA HIS A 11 -1.87 13.12 -3.13
C HIS A 11 -2.41 11.84 -2.49
N VAL A 12 -3.59 11.42 -2.93
CA VAL A 12 -4.31 10.26 -2.39
C VAL A 12 -4.42 9.19 -3.47
N VAL A 13 -3.93 7.99 -3.16
CA VAL A 13 -4.02 6.82 -4.05
C VAL A 13 -4.47 5.57 -3.28
N PRO A 14 -5.27 4.67 -3.88
CA PRO A 14 -5.54 3.37 -3.30
C PRO A 14 -4.27 2.51 -3.36
N LEU A 15 -4.02 1.71 -2.32
CA LEU A 15 -2.90 0.77 -2.26
C LEU A 15 -3.36 -0.53 -1.63
N TRP A 16 -2.75 -1.64 -2.05
CA TRP A 16 -2.93 -2.92 -1.37
C TRP A 16 -2.17 -2.91 -0.05
N PHE A 17 -2.72 -3.59 0.95
CA PHE A 17 -2.15 -3.57 2.30
C PHE A 17 -2.37 -4.88 3.07
N VAL A 18 -1.51 -5.10 4.05
CA VAL A 18 -1.77 -6.04 5.16
C VAL A 18 -1.62 -5.30 6.48
N TRP A 19 -2.41 -5.72 7.46
CA TRP A 19 -2.28 -5.28 8.83
C TRP A 19 -1.66 -6.42 9.62
N LEU A 20 -0.49 -6.20 10.20
CA LEU A 20 0.14 -7.11 11.16
C LEU A 20 0.17 -6.46 12.55
N GLU A 21 0.58 -7.19 13.57
CA GLU A 21 0.52 -6.76 14.98
C GLU A 21 1.18 -5.40 15.25
N ASP A 22 2.24 -5.08 14.50
CA ASP A 22 3.13 -3.94 14.72
C ASP A 22 2.88 -2.77 13.76
N ALA A 23 2.43 -3.04 12.54
CA ALA A 23 2.25 -2.01 11.53
C ALA A 23 1.23 -2.37 10.43
N VAL A 24 0.78 -1.33 9.73
CA VAL A 24 0.13 -1.49 8.43
C VAL A 24 1.18 -1.42 7.34
N PHE A 25 1.35 -2.53 6.62
CA PHE A 25 2.25 -2.61 5.48
C PHE A 25 1.47 -2.33 4.20
N VAL A 26 1.94 -1.36 3.43
CA VAL A 26 1.34 -0.96 2.15
C VAL A 26 2.30 -1.29 1.02
N SER A 27 1.81 -1.94 -0.04
CA SER A 27 2.63 -2.23 -1.22
C SER A 27 2.47 -1.11 -2.25
N CYS A 28 3.59 -0.62 -2.78
CA CYS A 28 3.60 0.29 -3.92
C CYS A 28 4.79 -0.01 -4.82
N ARG A 29 4.71 0.36 -6.09
CA ARG A 29 5.81 0.20 -7.03
C ARG A 29 6.98 1.12 -6.65
N GLN A 30 8.20 0.57 -6.68
CA GLN A 30 9.41 1.37 -6.51
C GLN A 30 9.47 2.49 -7.56
N GLY A 31 9.79 3.69 -7.13
CA GLY A 31 9.85 4.85 -8.01
C GLY A 31 8.48 5.36 -8.49
N SER A 32 7.36 4.86 -7.98
CA SER A 32 6.03 5.48 -8.18
C SER A 32 5.96 6.89 -7.58
N ARG A 33 4.90 7.66 -7.90
CA ARG A 33 4.69 8.99 -7.29
C ARG A 33 4.59 8.89 -5.78
N VAL A 34 3.85 7.91 -5.26
CA VAL A 34 3.65 7.74 -3.81
C VAL A 34 4.94 7.33 -3.10
N TRP A 35 5.75 6.45 -3.72
CA TRP A 35 7.10 6.13 -3.25
C TRP A 35 7.97 7.38 -3.16
N ARG A 36 8.06 8.15 -4.24
CA ARG A 36 8.84 9.40 -4.27
C ARG A 36 8.34 10.45 -3.28
N ASN A 37 7.04 10.47 -3.01
CA ASN A 37 6.47 11.35 -2.00
C ASN A 37 6.91 10.95 -0.60
N VAL A 38 6.77 9.67 -0.23
CA VAL A 38 7.16 9.15 1.10
C VAL A 38 8.65 9.29 1.37
N MET A 39 9.50 9.03 0.37
CA MET A 39 10.95 9.21 0.50
C MET A 39 11.36 10.67 0.77
N ARG A 40 10.53 11.64 0.33
CA ARG A 40 10.77 13.07 0.59
C ARG A 40 10.14 13.52 1.91
N ASP A 41 8.92 13.07 2.19
CA ASP A 41 8.17 13.40 3.39
C ASP A 41 7.42 12.15 3.88
N PRO A 42 7.83 11.56 5.02
CA PRO A 42 7.28 10.29 5.47
C PRO A 42 5.89 10.42 6.09
N ARG A 43 5.36 11.64 6.28
CA ARG A 43 4.03 11.84 6.91
C ARG A 43 2.95 11.34 5.96
N VAL A 44 2.17 10.38 6.43
CA VAL A 44 1.09 9.75 5.67
C VAL A 44 -0.19 9.64 6.49
N VAL A 45 -1.29 9.47 5.77
CA VAL A 45 -2.57 9.05 6.35
C VAL A 45 -3.10 7.84 5.58
N LEU A 46 -3.57 6.84 6.30
CA LEU A 46 -4.32 5.71 5.74
C LEU A 46 -5.79 5.91 6.07
N GLN A 47 -6.64 5.77 5.05
CA GLN A 47 -8.08 5.73 5.18
C GLN A 47 -8.53 4.32 4.85
N PHE A 48 -9.36 3.76 5.72
CA PHE A 48 -10.07 2.52 5.49
C PHE A 48 -11.57 2.81 5.52
N ASP A 49 -12.30 2.22 4.59
CA ASP A 49 -13.75 2.28 4.55
C ASP A 49 -14.34 0.88 4.36
N ARG A 50 -15.56 0.71 4.84
CA ARG A 50 -16.41 -0.47 4.62
C ARG A 50 -17.85 -0.02 4.45
N GLY A 51 -18.66 -0.89 3.86
CA GLY A 51 -20.07 -0.63 3.56
C GLY A 51 -20.25 -0.09 2.14
N ARG A 52 -21.39 -0.41 1.52
CA ARG A 52 -21.74 0.11 0.19
C ARG A 52 -22.95 1.02 0.25
N ALA A 53 -23.87 0.78 1.19
CA ALA A 53 -24.99 1.66 1.46
C ALA A 53 -24.66 2.67 2.55
N TRP A 54 -25.32 3.83 2.53
CA TRP A 54 -25.13 4.91 3.51
C TRP A 54 -25.21 4.41 4.97
N THR A 55 -26.14 3.50 5.25
CA THR A 55 -26.38 2.91 6.58
C THR A 55 -25.29 1.94 7.04
N GLU A 56 -24.40 1.52 6.14
CA GLU A 56 -23.34 0.56 6.42
C GLU A 56 -21.96 1.22 6.52
N LEU A 57 -21.86 2.51 6.14
CA LEU A 57 -20.60 3.22 6.04
C LEU A 57 -19.92 3.29 7.40
N ALA A 58 -18.73 2.71 7.47
CA ALA A 58 -17.84 2.81 8.60
C ALA A 58 -16.41 2.85 8.10
N GLY A 59 -15.51 3.42 8.91
CA GLY A 59 -14.12 3.57 8.50
C GLY A 59 -13.22 4.02 9.62
N GLY A 60 -11.93 4.14 9.30
CA GLY A 60 -10.90 4.59 10.22
C GLY A 60 -9.83 5.38 9.50
N LEU A 61 -9.25 6.34 10.20
CA LEU A 61 -8.08 7.09 9.77
C LEU A 61 -6.89 6.74 10.66
N VAL A 62 -5.76 6.43 10.05
CA VAL A 62 -4.50 6.19 10.74
C VAL A 62 -3.49 7.20 10.24
N HIS A 63 -3.04 8.09 11.14
CA HIS A 63 -1.95 9.02 10.86
C HIS A 63 -0.64 8.39 11.30
N GLY A 64 0.40 8.51 10.49
CA GLY A 64 1.68 7.90 10.80
C GLY A 64 2.83 8.41 9.95
N ARG A 65 3.98 7.80 10.16
CA ARG A 65 5.17 7.97 9.33
C ARG A 65 5.43 6.67 8.59
N ALA A 66 5.57 6.74 7.27
CA ALA A 66 5.89 5.58 6.47
C ALA A 66 7.40 5.34 6.45
N GLU A 67 7.78 4.08 6.62
CA GLU A 67 9.15 3.60 6.47
C GLU A 67 9.25 2.78 5.18
N SER A 68 10.37 2.94 4.49
CA SER A 68 10.64 2.22 3.25
C SER A 68 11.13 0.82 3.57
N LEU A 69 10.45 -0.19 3.05
CA LEU A 69 10.82 -1.59 3.16
C LEU A 69 10.98 -2.15 1.75
N VAL A 70 12.18 -2.65 1.43
CA VAL A 70 12.48 -3.23 0.11
C VAL A 70 12.57 -4.76 0.19
N PRO A 71 12.23 -5.50 -0.88
CA PRO A 71 12.15 -6.97 -0.83
C PRO A 71 13.42 -7.68 -0.37
N GLU A 72 14.59 -7.08 -0.59
CA GLU A 72 15.89 -7.64 -0.21
C GLU A 72 16.15 -7.59 1.31
N GLN A 73 15.40 -6.78 2.05
CA GLN A 73 15.55 -6.67 3.50
C GLN A 73 14.89 -7.87 4.22
N PRO A 74 15.57 -8.51 5.19
CA PRO A 74 15.01 -9.64 5.94
C PRO A 74 13.64 -9.36 6.57
N GLU A 75 13.43 -8.12 7.04
CA GLU A 75 12.20 -7.64 7.66
C GLU A 75 11.02 -7.63 6.67
N ALA A 76 11.28 -7.57 5.36
CA ALA A 76 10.25 -7.60 4.32
C ALA A 76 9.61 -8.97 4.14
N ARG A 77 10.27 -10.05 4.58
CA ARG A 77 9.82 -11.42 4.31
C ARG A 77 8.45 -11.72 4.90
N ARG A 78 8.22 -11.32 6.17
CA ARG A 78 6.96 -11.54 6.89
C ARG A 78 5.78 -10.79 6.23
N PRO A 79 5.83 -9.46 6.01
CA PRO A 79 4.74 -8.74 5.37
C PRO A 79 4.51 -9.14 3.91
N LEU A 80 5.56 -9.46 3.14
CA LEU A 80 5.40 -9.96 1.77
C LEU A 80 4.67 -11.31 1.74
N SER A 81 5.01 -12.22 2.65
CA SER A 81 4.35 -13.52 2.76
C SER A 81 2.87 -13.36 3.16
N ALA A 82 2.58 -12.49 4.14
CA ALA A 82 1.21 -12.19 4.55
C ALA A 82 0.40 -11.53 3.43
N TRP A 83 1.02 -10.62 2.66
CA TRP A 83 0.40 -9.98 1.51
C TRP A 83 0.06 -11.01 0.44
N PHE A 84 1.01 -11.90 0.12
CA PHE A 84 0.77 -12.97 -0.84
C PHE A 84 -0.38 -13.87 -0.39
N GLU A 85 -0.38 -14.34 0.86
CA GLU A 85 -1.47 -15.20 1.35
C GLU A 85 -2.83 -14.50 1.31
N LYS A 86 -2.90 -13.22 1.67
CA LYS A 86 -4.13 -12.44 1.63
C LYS A 86 -4.69 -12.29 0.21
N TYR A 87 -3.82 -12.12 -0.79
CA TYR A 87 -4.24 -11.73 -2.14
C TYR A 87 -4.08 -12.82 -3.20
N ARG A 88 -3.40 -13.95 -2.93
CA ARG A 88 -3.14 -15.01 -3.93
C ARG A 88 -4.40 -15.53 -4.63
N GLY A 89 -5.55 -15.55 -3.94
CA GLY A 89 -6.82 -15.94 -4.53
C GLY A 89 -7.37 -14.93 -5.53
N ALA A 90 -7.16 -13.63 -5.28
CA ALA A 90 -7.51 -12.54 -6.18
C ALA A 90 -6.51 -12.37 -7.33
N LEU A 91 -5.30 -12.92 -7.17
CA LEU A 91 -4.22 -12.94 -8.15
C LEU A 91 -4.28 -14.15 -9.10
N GLY A 92 -5.20 -15.11 -8.87
CA GLY A 92 -5.37 -16.28 -9.72
C GLY A 92 -5.82 -15.94 -11.14
N GLY A 93 -5.46 -16.80 -12.11
CA GLY A 93 -5.66 -16.57 -13.55
C GLY A 93 -4.56 -15.68 -14.16
N ASP A 94 -4.89 -14.91 -15.19
CA ASP A 94 -3.97 -13.94 -15.82
C ASP A 94 -3.69 -12.70 -14.96
N GLY A 95 -4.31 -12.56 -13.78
CA GLY A 95 -4.27 -11.34 -12.97
C GLY A 95 -2.87 -10.98 -12.46
N PHE A 96 -2.16 -11.96 -11.89
CA PHE A 96 -0.76 -11.77 -11.48
C PHE A 96 0.18 -11.67 -12.68
N THR A 97 -0.05 -12.47 -13.73
CA THR A 97 0.76 -12.47 -14.95
C THR A 97 0.68 -11.12 -15.66
N ARG A 98 -0.51 -10.53 -15.84
CA ARG A 98 -0.67 -9.17 -16.40
C ARG A 98 -0.08 -8.09 -15.48
N TYR A 99 -0.26 -8.21 -14.17
CA TYR A 99 0.39 -7.31 -13.22
C TYR A 99 1.92 -7.38 -13.31
N ALA A 100 2.51 -8.57 -13.46
CA ALA A 100 3.96 -8.75 -13.55
C ALA A 100 4.52 -8.41 -14.95
N GLU A 101 3.79 -8.69 -16.02
CA GLU A 101 4.15 -8.40 -17.41
C GLU A 101 4.12 -6.90 -17.73
N ASP A 102 3.16 -6.15 -17.16
CA ASP A 102 3.10 -4.68 -17.28
C ASP A 102 4.09 -3.96 -16.34
N VAL A 103 4.79 -4.70 -15.47
CA VAL A 103 5.64 -4.16 -14.40
C VAL A 103 7.06 -4.72 -14.53
N PRO A 104 7.94 -4.06 -15.30
CA PRO A 104 9.31 -4.54 -15.52
C PRO A 104 10.21 -4.55 -14.26
N ARG A 105 9.74 -4.03 -13.12
CA ARG A 105 10.38 -4.08 -11.79
C ARG A 105 9.33 -3.99 -10.68
N PRO A 106 8.91 -5.12 -10.07
CA PRO A 106 8.03 -5.12 -8.90
C PRO A 106 8.69 -4.46 -7.67
#